data_AF-A0A258ANK3-F1
#
_entry.id   AF-A0A258ANK3-F1
#
_cell.length_a   1.000
_cell.length_b   1.000
_cell.length_c   1.000
_cell.angle_alpha   90.00
_cell.angle_beta   90.00
_cell.angle_gamma   90.00
#
_symmetry.space_group_name_H-M   'P 1'
#
loop_
_entity.id
_entity.type
_entity.pdbx_description
1 polymer ?
#
loop_
_entity_poly.entity_id
_entity_poly.type
_entity_poly.pdbx_seq_one_letter_code
_entity_poly.pdbx_strand_id
1 'polypeptide(L)'
;MKPAPHTRIPTSLLAVILLAGAWLPATAQVKPVDKGVRVFSAGHSFHMFMPKMLADLAKAAGIPDHQQAGVSSIGGSYVYQHWNVADEKNILKTALRGGQVDVLTLSPIYLPDDGIENFAKLGLEHRPDIRVTIQEFWLPFDVLDVNYKKKRPELVDRNARTVAELRSINEPYYKSMDDHARELNQKLGRQVVFVVPVGQASLALRTKIIAGEAPGLKQQNDLFTDAIGHATPPLQWLTAYCHFAVIYRRSPAGLPCPPALSKDAHGEALNRLLQELAWDAVKSHPLSGVQ
;
A
#
# COMPACT_ATOMS: atom_id res chain seq x y z
N MET A 1 -79.35 47.12 -8.37
CA MET A 1 -78.44 47.37 -7.22
C MET A 1 -77.36 46.31 -7.22
N LYS A 2 -76.11 46.72 -6.97
CA LYS A 2 -74.86 45.96 -7.15
C LYS A 2 -74.83 44.62 -6.40
N PRO A 3 -74.29 43.53 -6.97
CA PRO A 3 -73.88 42.36 -6.19
C PRO A 3 -72.46 42.56 -5.64
N ALA A 4 -72.28 42.23 -4.36
CA ALA A 4 -71.00 42.26 -3.64
C ALA A 4 -70.11 41.07 -4.01
N PRO A 5 -68.77 41.20 -3.96
CA PRO A 5 -67.85 40.12 -4.31
C PRO A 5 -67.40 39.35 -3.06
N HIS A 6 -67.51 38.02 -3.08
CA HIS A 6 -66.85 37.15 -2.10
C HIS A 6 -65.69 36.39 -2.74
N THR A 7 -64.49 36.88 -2.40
CA THR A 7 -63.33 36.14 -1.89
C THR A 7 -62.80 34.94 -2.67
N ARG A 8 -61.62 35.15 -3.26
CA ARG A 8 -60.67 34.14 -3.76
C ARG A 8 -60.11 33.34 -2.58
N ILE A 9 -60.08 32.00 -2.71
CA ILE A 9 -59.27 31.11 -1.89
C ILE A 9 -58.00 30.80 -2.69
N PRO A 10 -56.78 31.09 -2.20
CA PRO A 10 -55.57 30.65 -2.85
C PRO A 10 -55.25 29.19 -2.50
N THR A 11 -54.96 28.42 -3.54
CA THR A 11 -54.30 27.11 -3.50
C THR A 11 -52.94 27.24 -2.81
N SER A 12 -52.72 26.46 -1.75
CA SER A 12 -51.38 26.23 -1.19
C SER A 12 -51.16 24.73 -1.09
N LEU A 13 -50.48 24.18 -2.09
CA LEU A 13 -49.92 22.82 -2.05
C LEU A 13 -48.74 22.85 -1.08
N LEU A 14 -48.88 22.23 0.09
CA LEU A 14 -47.75 21.96 0.98
C LEU A 14 -47.03 20.70 0.47
N ALA A 15 -45.88 20.88 -0.16
CA ALA A 15 -44.98 19.77 -0.49
C ALA A 15 -44.20 19.39 0.78
N VAL A 16 -44.52 18.23 1.35
CA VAL A 16 -43.74 17.62 2.44
C VAL A 16 -42.54 16.93 1.80
N ILE A 17 -41.37 17.54 1.89
CA ILE A 17 -40.09 16.89 1.54
C ILE A 17 -39.66 16.07 2.75
N LEU A 18 -39.85 14.75 2.68
CA LEU A 18 -39.23 13.79 3.59
C LEU A 18 -37.73 13.72 3.28
N LEU A 19 -36.92 14.41 4.08
CA LEU A 19 -35.48 14.20 4.14
C LEU A 19 -35.22 12.83 4.75
N ALA A 20 -35.11 11.80 3.90
CA ALA A 20 -34.51 10.53 4.28
C ALA A 20 -33.02 10.77 4.55
N GLY A 21 -32.67 11.02 5.81
CA GLY A 21 -31.28 11.05 6.24
C GLY A 21 -30.64 9.69 5.97
N ALA A 22 -29.77 9.64 4.97
CA ALA A 22 -28.94 8.47 4.72
C ALA A 22 -28.07 8.22 5.96
N TRP A 23 -28.45 7.22 6.76
CA TRP A 23 -27.57 6.65 7.76
C TRP A 23 -26.40 5.99 7.01
N LEU A 24 -25.28 6.70 6.90
CA LEU A 24 -24.02 6.05 6.59
C LEU A 24 -23.71 5.11 7.76
N PRO A 25 -23.53 3.80 7.53
CA PRO A 25 -23.12 2.91 8.61
C PRO A 25 -21.78 3.43 9.15
N ALA A 26 -21.70 3.62 10.47
CA ALA A 26 -20.45 3.89 11.15
C ALA A 26 -19.44 2.82 10.73
N THR A 27 -18.33 3.24 10.11
CA THR A 27 -17.24 2.33 9.75
C THR A 27 -16.75 1.67 11.03
N ALA A 28 -16.98 0.35 11.14
CA ALA A 28 -16.48 -0.41 12.27
C ALA A 28 -14.95 -0.27 12.30
N GLN A 29 -14.44 0.39 13.34
CA GLN A 29 -13.00 0.64 13.51
C GLN A 29 -12.25 -0.68 13.42
N VAL A 30 -11.29 -0.77 12.50
CA VAL A 30 -10.59 -2.03 12.27
C VAL A 30 -9.68 -2.31 13.48
N LYS A 31 -9.91 -3.43 14.16
CA LYS A 31 -9.14 -3.80 15.35
C LYS A 31 -7.65 -4.06 15.01
N PRO A 32 -6.71 -3.55 15.82
CA PRO A 32 -5.31 -3.95 15.79
C PRO A 32 -5.13 -5.47 15.82
N VAL A 33 -4.07 -5.96 15.19
CA VAL A 33 -3.62 -7.35 15.28
C VAL A 33 -2.47 -7.39 16.28
N ASP A 34 -2.74 -7.93 17.47
CA ASP A 34 -1.77 -7.98 18.56
C ASP A 34 -1.02 -9.32 18.67
N LYS A 35 -1.41 -10.31 17.86
CA LYS A 35 -0.76 -11.63 17.76
C LYS A 35 0.09 -11.73 16.51
N GLY A 36 1.07 -12.62 16.56
CA GLY A 36 1.90 -12.98 15.42
C GLY A 36 1.07 -13.52 14.25
N VAL A 37 1.52 -13.17 13.05
CA VAL A 37 1.01 -13.69 11.79
C VAL A 37 2.14 -14.30 10.99
N ARG A 38 1.82 -15.34 10.22
CA ARG A 38 2.71 -16.02 9.27
C ARG A 38 2.61 -15.31 7.93
N VAL A 39 3.66 -14.59 7.59
CA VAL A 39 3.73 -13.78 6.37
C VAL A 39 4.61 -14.46 5.33
N PHE A 40 4.07 -14.68 4.14
CA PHE A 40 4.85 -15.08 2.98
C PHE A 40 4.97 -13.89 2.04
N SER A 41 6.18 -13.61 1.53
CA SER A 41 6.41 -12.51 0.60
C SER A 41 6.87 -12.98 -0.77
N ALA A 42 6.27 -12.48 -1.85
CA ALA A 42 6.69 -12.74 -3.21
C ALA A 42 6.85 -11.45 -4.01
N GLY A 43 7.99 -11.28 -4.66
CA GLY A 43 8.24 -10.12 -5.51
C GLY A 43 9.70 -9.99 -5.94
N HIS A 44 10.11 -8.74 -6.12
CA HIS A 44 11.37 -8.34 -6.71
C HIS A 44 12.20 -7.42 -5.79
N SER A 45 13.28 -6.86 -6.31
CA SER A 45 14.26 -6.06 -5.56
C SER A 45 13.71 -4.82 -4.84
N PHE A 46 12.50 -4.35 -5.19
CA PHE A 46 11.83 -3.23 -4.51
C PHE A 46 10.98 -3.70 -3.32
N HIS A 47 11.00 -5.01 -3.04
CA HIS A 47 10.21 -5.65 -1.97
C HIS A 47 11.09 -6.51 -1.05
N MET A 48 12.15 -7.16 -1.54
CA MET A 48 12.88 -8.21 -0.80
C MET A 48 13.69 -7.75 0.42
N PHE A 49 13.87 -6.45 0.64
CA PHE A 49 14.41 -5.95 1.92
C PHE A 49 13.37 -5.98 3.05
N MET A 50 12.08 -5.93 2.70
CA MET A 50 10.97 -5.75 3.65
C MET A 50 10.74 -6.93 4.61
N PRO A 51 10.77 -8.23 4.20
CA PRO A 51 10.34 -9.32 5.08
C PRO A 51 11.10 -9.39 6.41
N LYS A 52 12.44 -9.21 6.35
CA LYS A 52 13.26 -9.17 7.57
C LYS A 52 12.99 -7.92 8.41
N MET A 53 12.81 -6.75 7.78
CA MET A 53 12.49 -5.51 8.49
C MET A 53 11.13 -5.61 9.19
N LEU A 54 10.14 -6.25 8.56
CA LEU A 54 8.83 -6.49 9.15
C LEU A 54 8.92 -7.37 10.41
N ALA A 55 9.75 -8.42 10.39
CA ALA A 55 10.03 -9.23 11.57
C ALA A 55 10.66 -8.42 12.72
N ASP A 56 11.64 -7.57 12.40
CA ASP A 56 12.28 -6.70 13.37
C ASP A 56 11.27 -5.68 13.96
N LEU A 57 10.37 -5.13 13.14
CA LEU A 57 9.28 -4.23 13.56
C LEU A 57 8.24 -4.94 14.44
N ALA A 58 7.81 -6.14 14.06
CA ALA A 58 6.84 -6.92 14.83
C ALA A 58 7.39 -7.20 16.24
N LYS A 59 8.66 -7.62 16.34
CA LYS A 59 9.34 -7.81 17.63
C LYS A 59 9.38 -6.51 18.44
N ALA A 60 9.75 -5.39 17.82
CA ALA A 60 9.79 -4.09 18.50
C ALA A 60 8.40 -3.61 18.96
N ALA A 61 7.34 -4.03 18.26
CA ALA A 61 5.95 -3.73 18.59
C ALA A 61 5.34 -4.66 19.66
N GLY A 62 6.13 -5.57 20.25
CA GLY A 62 5.66 -6.54 21.23
C GLY A 62 4.96 -7.76 20.65
N ILE A 63 5.22 -8.10 19.38
CA ILE A 63 4.65 -9.25 18.66
C ILE A 63 5.78 -10.24 18.31
N PRO A 64 6.35 -10.95 19.31
CA PRO A 64 7.52 -11.80 19.12
C PRO A 64 7.22 -13.09 18.35
N ASP A 65 5.96 -13.47 18.20
CA ASP A 65 5.46 -14.66 17.53
C ASP A 65 5.16 -14.45 16.03
N HIS A 66 5.50 -13.28 15.47
CA HIS A 66 5.53 -13.07 14.02
C HIS A 66 6.43 -14.11 13.34
N GLN A 67 5.98 -14.61 12.19
CA GLN A 67 6.72 -15.61 11.43
C GLN A 67 6.87 -15.18 9.98
N GLN A 68 8.11 -15.21 9.49
CA GLN A 68 8.38 -15.18 8.05
C GLN A 68 8.17 -16.60 7.49
N ALA A 69 6.97 -16.88 6.97
CA ALA A 69 6.58 -18.18 6.44
C ALA A 69 7.38 -18.59 5.19
N GLY A 70 7.90 -17.60 4.46
CA GLY A 70 8.78 -17.84 3.32
C GLY A 70 8.93 -16.60 2.44
N VAL A 71 9.85 -16.70 1.49
CA VAL A 71 10.12 -15.65 0.51
C VAL A 71 10.29 -16.27 -0.88
N SER A 72 9.64 -15.70 -1.88
CA SER A 72 9.90 -15.96 -3.29
C SER A 72 10.46 -14.69 -3.94
N SER A 73 11.74 -14.72 -4.31
CA SER A 73 12.47 -13.57 -4.82
C SER A 73 12.88 -13.80 -6.28
N ILE A 74 12.35 -13.01 -7.20
CA ILE A 74 12.74 -13.03 -8.61
C ILE A 74 13.03 -11.58 -9.03
N GLY A 75 14.22 -11.31 -9.57
CA GLY A 75 14.61 -9.95 -9.97
C GLY A 75 13.72 -9.39 -11.08
N GLY A 76 13.19 -8.18 -10.89
CA GLY A 76 12.33 -7.49 -11.87
C GLY A 76 11.06 -8.26 -12.26
N SER A 77 10.55 -9.09 -11.35
CA SER A 77 9.41 -9.96 -11.63
C SER A 77 8.06 -9.29 -11.53
N TYR A 78 7.14 -9.80 -12.33
CA TYR A 78 5.70 -9.72 -12.11
C TYR A 78 5.25 -10.87 -11.20
N VAL A 79 4.07 -10.76 -10.60
CA VAL A 79 3.48 -11.79 -9.73
C VAL A 79 3.22 -13.08 -10.50
N TYR A 80 2.73 -13.02 -11.74
CA TYR A 80 2.49 -14.22 -12.55
C TYR A 80 3.75 -15.07 -12.76
N GLN A 81 4.94 -14.48 -12.72
CA GLN A 81 6.19 -15.23 -12.83
C GLN A 81 6.45 -16.09 -11.59
N HIS A 82 6.05 -15.62 -10.39
CA HIS A 82 6.07 -16.44 -9.17
C HIS A 82 5.02 -17.56 -9.24
N TRP A 83 3.85 -17.29 -9.83
CA TRP A 83 2.81 -18.31 -10.04
C TRP A 83 3.29 -19.41 -11.01
N ASN A 84 4.00 -19.02 -12.06
CA ASN A 84 4.47 -19.93 -13.11
C ASN A 84 5.74 -20.72 -12.74
N VAL A 85 6.33 -20.50 -11.56
CA VAL A 85 7.33 -21.44 -11.03
C VAL A 85 6.68 -22.81 -10.92
N ALA A 86 7.32 -23.82 -11.51
CA ALA A 86 6.84 -25.20 -11.54
C ALA A 86 6.46 -25.68 -10.14
N ASP A 87 5.35 -26.40 -10.03
CA ASP A 87 4.68 -26.69 -8.75
C ASP A 87 5.59 -27.42 -7.76
N GLU A 88 6.47 -28.30 -8.24
CA GLU A 88 7.40 -29.07 -7.41
C GLU A 88 8.49 -28.17 -6.77
N LYS A 89 8.70 -26.98 -7.33
CA LYS A 89 9.67 -25.98 -6.86
C LYS A 89 8.98 -24.77 -6.23
N ASN A 90 7.66 -24.68 -6.27
CA ASN A 90 6.91 -23.51 -5.87
C ASN A 90 6.57 -23.55 -4.37
N ILE A 91 7.54 -23.13 -3.55
CA ILE A 91 7.38 -23.11 -2.08
C ILE A 91 6.21 -22.23 -1.60
N LEU A 92 5.81 -21.20 -2.36
CA LEU A 92 4.65 -20.39 -2.04
C LEU A 92 3.35 -21.18 -2.22
N LYS A 93 3.17 -21.87 -3.36
CA LYS A 93 2.00 -22.74 -3.55
C LYS A 93 1.95 -23.85 -2.49
N THR A 94 3.09 -24.44 -2.15
CA THR A 94 3.18 -25.43 -1.06
C THR A 94 2.73 -24.85 0.28
N ALA A 95 3.20 -23.66 0.65
CA ALA A 95 2.80 -22.99 1.89
C ALA A 95 1.31 -22.63 1.92
N LEU A 96 0.76 -22.15 0.79
CA LEU A 96 -0.67 -21.84 0.67
C LEU A 96 -1.53 -23.10 0.81
N ARG A 97 -1.19 -24.19 0.10
CA ARG A 97 -1.88 -25.49 0.21
C ARG A 97 -1.84 -26.08 1.61
N GLY A 98 -0.75 -25.82 2.34
CA GLY A 98 -0.62 -26.21 3.74
C GLY A 98 -1.39 -25.33 4.72
N GLY A 99 -2.08 -24.27 4.28
CA GLY A 99 -2.73 -23.30 5.16
C GLY A 99 -1.75 -22.52 6.04
N GLN A 100 -0.48 -22.41 5.61
CA GLN A 100 0.63 -21.89 6.43
C GLN A 100 0.83 -20.38 6.35
N VAL A 101 0.00 -19.68 5.58
CA VAL A 101 0.12 -18.25 5.29
C VAL A 101 -1.12 -17.52 5.78
N ASP A 102 -0.96 -16.61 6.73
CA ASP A 102 -2.03 -15.74 7.21
C ASP A 102 -2.14 -14.47 6.36
N VAL A 103 -0.98 -13.95 5.92
CA VAL A 103 -0.87 -12.80 5.01
C VAL A 103 0.12 -13.11 3.90
N LEU A 104 -0.31 -12.97 2.65
CA LEU A 104 0.55 -13.02 1.47
C LEU A 104 0.86 -11.60 1.01
N THR A 105 2.13 -11.20 0.99
CA THR A 105 2.56 -9.91 0.43
C THR A 105 3.09 -10.10 -0.99
N LEU A 106 2.56 -9.32 -1.92
CA LEU A 106 2.91 -9.35 -3.34
C LEU A 106 3.39 -7.96 -3.77
N SER A 107 4.32 -7.91 -4.71
CA SER A 107 4.80 -6.65 -5.32
C SER A 107 4.63 -6.72 -6.83
N PRO A 108 3.47 -6.35 -7.39
CA PRO A 108 3.26 -6.29 -8.84
C PRO A 108 3.89 -5.03 -9.43
N ILE A 109 4.60 -5.15 -10.55
CA ILE A 109 5.19 -3.99 -11.24
C ILE A 109 4.13 -3.24 -12.04
N TYR A 110 3.44 -3.92 -12.96
CA TYR A 110 2.35 -3.35 -13.74
C TYR A 110 1.17 -4.31 -13.78
N LEU A 111 -0.01 -3.74 -14.04
CA LEU A 111 -1.28 -4.44 -14.04
C LEU A 111 -1.93 -4.42 -15.43
N PRO A 112 -2.81 -5.39 -15.75
CA PRO A 112 -3.26 -6.51 -14.91
C PRO A 112 -2.17 -7.58 -14.72
N ASP A 113 -2.26 -8.32 -13.60
CA ASP A 113 -1.35 -9.43 -13.28
C ASP A 113 -2.14 -10.61 -12.69
N ASP A 114 -2.45 -11.60 -13.53
CA ASP A 114 -3.26 -12.77 -13.15
C ASP A 114 -2.64 -13.60 -12.02
N GLY A 115 -1.35 -13.45 -11.74
CA GLY A 115 -0.70 -14.09 -10.61
C GLY A 115 -1.35 -13.71 -9.28
N ILE A 116 -1.84 -12.47 -9.15
CA ILE A 116 -2.51 -11.99 -7.92
C ILE A 116 -3.80 -12.78 -7.70
N GLU A 117 -4.63 -12.89 -8.74
CA GLU A 117 -5.91 -13.62 -8.68
C GLU A 117 -5.67 -15.11 -8.36
N ASN A 118 -4.71 -15.73 -9.04
CA ASN A 118 -4.41 -17.15 -8.88
C ASN A 118 -3.92 -17.48 -7.46
N PHE A 119 -3.01 -16.67 -6.90
CA PHE A 119 -2.57 -16.87 -5.52
C PHE A 119 -3.67 -16.58 -4.50
N ALA A 120 -4.51 -15.55 -4.73
CA ALA A 120 -5.62 -15.25 -3.85
C ALA A 120 -6.64 -16.41 -3.79
N LYS A 121 -7.00 -16.97 -4.95
CA LYS A 121 -7.88 -18.14 -5.05
C LYS A 121 -7.30 -19.36 -4.34
N LEU A 122 -6.05 -19.71 -4.64
CA LEU A 122 -5.38 -20.84 -3.99
C LEU A 122 -5.28 -20.65 -2.46
N GLY A 123 -4.97 -19.44 -2.01
CA GLY A 123 -4.94 -19.13 -0.57
C GLY A 123 -6.30 -19.33 0.09
N LEU A 124 -7.38 -18.85 -0.55
CA LEU A 124 -8.74 -18.95 -0.03
C LEU A 124 -9.25 -20.40 0.07
N GLU A 125 -8.85 -21.28 -0.84
CA GLU A 125 -9.19 -22.71 -0.80
C GLU A 125 -8.76 -23.39 0.51
N HIS A 126 -7.64 -22.93 1.08
CA HIS A 126 -7.03 -23.55 2.27
C HIS A 126 -7.11 -22.67 3.52
N ARG A 127 -7.42 -21.38 3.35
CA ARG A 127 -7.52 -20.41 4.44
C ARG A 127 -8.55 -19.32 4.14
N PRO A 128 -9.81 -19.48 4.62
CA PRO A 128 -10.88 -18.52 4.35
C PRO A 128 -10.66 -17.11 4.92
N ASP A 129 -9.72 -16.91 5.84
CA ASP A 129 -9.40 -15.61 6.45
C ASP A 129 -8.08 -14.99 5.97
N ILE A 130 -7.43 -15.59 4.95
CA ILE A 130 -6.18 -15.07 4.39
C ILE A 130 -6.34 -13.63 3.89
N ARG A 131 -5.31 -12.81 4.11
CA ARG A 131 -5.19 -11.49 3.47
C ARG A 131 -4.11 -11.52 2.41
N VAL A 132 -4.38 -10.96 1.25
CA VAL A 132 -3.39 -10.72 0.20
C VAL A 132 -3.15 -9.22 0.13
N THR A 133 -1.91 -8.78 0.28
CA THR A 133 -1.54 -7.35 0.19
C THR A 133 -0.69 -7.12 -1.05
N ILE A 134 -1.05 -6.16 -1.88
CA ILE A 134 -0.23 -5.72 -3.01
C ILE A 134 0.51 -4.42 -2.65
N GLN A 135 1.81 -4.37 -2.89
CA GLN A 135 2.62 -3.18 -2.70
C GLN A 135 2.44 -2.23 -3.90
N GLU A 136 1.73 -1.13 -3.70
CA GLU A 136 1.81 0.03 -4.58
C GLU A 136 3.12 0.74 -4.24
N PHE A 137 4.13 0.75 -5.13
CA PHE A 137 5.43 1.36 -4.85
C PHE A 137 5.71 2.59 -5.74
N TRP A 138 6.92 3.14 -5.64
CA TRP A 138 7.34 4.26 -6.51
C TRP A 138 7.76 3.75 -7.89
N LEU A 139 7.45 4.50 -8.93
CA LEU A 139 7.73 4.04 -10.30
C LEU A 139 9.24 3.96 -10.58
N PRO A 140 9.75 2.85 -11.17
CA PRO A 140 11.12 2.76 -11.64
C PRO A 140 11.43 3.91 -12.61
N PHE A 141 12.60 4.51 -12.48
CA PHE A 141 13.02 5.68 -13.26
C PHE A 141 12.07 6.91 -13.17
N ASP A 142 11.11 6.96 -12.25
CA ASP A 142 9.99 7.94 -12.28
C ASP A 142 9.22 7.93 -13.62
N VAL A 143 8.97 6.75 -14.19
CA VAL A 143 8.23 6.57 -15.44
C VAL A 143 7.19 5.45 -15.28
N LEU A 144 5.97 5.71 -15.76
CA LEU A 144 4.85 4.77 -15.65
C LEU A 144 5.05 3.49 -16.46
N ASP A 145 5.53 3.59 -17.70
CA ASP A 145 5.65 2.44 -18.61
C ASP A 145 7.12 2.12 -18.88
N VAL A 146 7.75 1.42 -17.94
CA VAL A 146 9.12 0.94 -18.12
C VAL A 146 9.11 -0.45 -18.72
N ASN A 147 9.00 -0.54 -20.05
CA ASN A 147 9.39 -1.76 -20.77
C ASN A 147 10.90 -1.75 -21.07
N TYR A 148 11.72 -1.94 -20.03
CA TYR A 148 13.19 -1.94 -20.16
C TYR A 148 13.73 -3.09 -21.02
N LYS A 149 12.91 -4.11 -21.31
CA LYS A 149 13.24 -5.16 -22.29
C LYS A 149 13.18 -4.66 -23.75
N LYS A 150 12.39 -3.61 -24.02
CA LYS A 150 12.22 -3.02 -25.36
C LYS A 150 13.06 -1.77 -25.57
N LYS A 151 13.14 -0.87 -24.58
CA LYS A 151 13.94 0.37 -24.65
C LYS A 151 14.57 0.64 -23.29
N ARG A 152 15.88 0.92 -23.27
CA ARG A 152 16.55 1.42 -22.06
C ARG A 152 15.94 2.77 -21.69
N PRO A 153 15.41 2.95 -20.46
CA PRO A 153 14.83 4.22 -20.05
C PRO A 153 15.89 5.32 -20.06
N GLU A 154 15.46 6.53 -20.40
CA GLU A 154 16.31 7.71 -20.29
C GLU A 154 16.61 7.98 -18.82
N LEU A 155 17.79 8.53 -18.55
CA LEU A 155 18.16 8.93 -17.20
C LEU A 155 17.25 10.09 -16.78
N VAL A 156 16.65 9.97 -15.61
CA VAL A 156 15.80 11.02 -15.04
C VAL A 156 16.56 11.76 -13.97
N ASP A 157 16.61 13.09 -14.09
CA ASP A 157 17.01 13.95 -12.99
C ASP A 157 15.85 14.05 -12.00
N ARG A 158 15.90 13.21 -10.96
CA ARG A 158 14.89 13.18 -9.90
C ARG A 158 14.85 14.47 -9.11
N ASN A 159 15.97 15.18 -8.99
CA ASN A 159 16.05 16.39 -8.17
C ASN A 159 15.37 17.59 -8.86
N ALA A 160 15.33 17.60 -10.19
CA ALA A 160 14.62 18.62 -10.96
C ALA A 160 13.09 18.45 -10.97
N ARG A 161 12.56 17.29 -10.56
CA ARG A 161 11.11 17.01 -10.56
C ARG A 161 10.39 17.80 -9.48
N THR A 162 9.31 18.48 -9.86
CA THR A 162 8.37 19.12 -8.95
C THR A 162 7.38 18.11 -8.36
N VAL A 163 6.74 18.47 -7.23
CA VAL A 163 5.69 17.65 -6.61
C VAL A 163 4.52 17.40 -7.59
N ALA A 164 4.15 18.40 -8.39
CA ALA A 164 3.06 18.30 -9.36
C ALA A 164 3.35 17.28 -10.47
N GLU A 165 4.58 17.30 -11.01
CA GLU A 165 5.00 16.31 -12.02
C GLU A 165 5.00 14.90 -11.45
N LEU A 166 5.55 14.71 -10.24
CA LEU A 166 5.58 13.40 -9.60
C LEU A 166 4.17 12.88 -9.34
N ARG A 167 3.25 13.72 -8.89
CA ARG A 167 1.85 13.33 -8.71
C ARG A 167 1.24 12.89 -10.04
N SER A 168 1.40 13.69 -11.10
CA SER A 168 0.88 13.37 -12.42
C SER A 168 1.45 12.07 -12.99
N ILE A 169 2.71 11.74 -12.71
CA ILE A 169 3.35 10.50 -13.15
C ILE A 169 2.79 9.28 -12.41
N ASN A 170 2.59 9.39 -11.10
CA ASN A 170 2.23 8.24 -10.26
C ASN A 170 0.72 7.99 -10.15
N GLU A 171 -0.13 9.02 -10.30
CA GLU A 171 -1.58 8.88 -10.12
C GLU A 171 -2.24 7.82 -11.04
N PRO A 172 -1.87 7.69 -12.33
CA PRO A 172 -2.36 6.58 -13.16
C PRO A 172 -1.94 5.20 -12.64
N TYR A 173 -0.73 5.08 -12.08
CA TYR A 173 -0.25 3.83 -11.49
C TYR A 173 -1.06 3.49 -10.23
N TYR A 174 -1.24 4.45 -9.33
CA TYR A 174 -2.05 4.27 -8.11
C TYR A 174 -3.47 3.84 -8.46
N LYS A 175 -4.09 4.52 -9.44
CA LYS A 175 -5.42 4.15 -9.93
C LYS A 175 -5.46 2.72 -10.47
N SER A 176 -4.44 2.29 -11.22
CA SER A 176 -4.39 0.92 -11.75
C SER A 176 -4.35 -0.14 -10.66
N MET A 177 -3.62 0.11 -9.56
CA MET A 177 -3.55 -0.78 -8.39
C MET A 177 -4.89 -0.87 -7.68
N ASP A 178 -5.55 0.28 -7.49
CA ASP A 178 -6.86 0.37 -6.87
C ASP A 178 -7.95 -0.32 -7.68
N ASP A 179 -8.02 -0.03 -8.98
CA ASP A 179 -9.00 -0.61 -9.89
C ASP A 179 -8.87 -2.14 -9.89
N HIS A 180 -7.65 -2.66 -9.99
CA HIS A 180 -7.42 -4.10 -10.03
C HIS A 180 -7.74 -4.78 -8.69
N ALA A 181 -7.35 -4.18 -7.56
CA ALA A 181 -7.71 -4.71 -6.25
C ALA A 181 -9.23 -4.74 -6.04
N ARG A 182 -9.96 -3.71 -6.50
CA ARG A 182 -11.43 -3.68 -6.45
C ARG A 182 -12.05 -4.75 -7.34
N GLU A 183 -11.58 -4.87 -8.57
CA GLU A 183 -12.02 -5.88 -9.52
C GLU A 183 -11.86 -7.29 -8.94
N LEU A 184 -10.69 -7.61 -8.39
CA LEU A 184 -10.43 -8.91 -7.76
C LEU A 184 -11.33 -9.16 -6.55
N ASN A 185 -11.48 -8.18 -5.66
CA ASN A 185 -12.38 -8.32 -4.51
C ASN A 185 -13.84 -8.50 -4.92
N GLN A 186 -14.29 -7.84 -5.98
CA GLN A 186 -15.62 -8.03 -6.56
C GLN A 186 -15.78 -9.45 -7.12
N LYS A 187 -14.80 -9.94 -7.91
CA LYS A 187 -14.80 -11.31 -8.44
C LYS A 187 -14.79 -12.37 -7.34
N LEU A 188 -14.07 -12.13 -6.25
CA LEU A 188 -13.98 -13.04 -5.10
C LEU A 188 -15.21 -12.95 -4.18
N GLY A 189 -16.09 -11.96 -4.37
CA GLY A 189 -17.29 -11.74 -3.56
C GLY A 189 -17.00 -11.28 -2.12
N ARG A 190 -15.77 -10.90 -1.81
CA ARG A 190 -15.33 -10.45 -0.48
C ARG A 190 -13.99 -9.73 -0.53
N GLN A 191 -13.69 -8.95 0.51
CA GLN A 191 -12.41 -8.25 0.61
C GLN A 191 -11.29 -9.19 1.06
N VAL A 192 -10.34 -9.43 0.14
CA VAL A 192 -9.19 -10.33 0.30
C VAL A 192 -7.90 -9.64 -0.12
N VAL A 193 -7.97 -8.83 -1.19
CA VAL A 193 -6.85 -8.05 -1.72
C VAL A 193 -6.87 -6.65 -1.10
N PHE A 194 -5.75 -6.25 -0.51
CA PHE A 194 -5.52 -4.96 0.12
C PHE A 194 -4.32 -4.25 -0.51
N VAL A 195 -4.26 -2.93 -0.46
CA VAL A 195 -3.16 -2.13 -1.01
C VAL A 195 -2.26 -1.62 0.11
N VAL A 196 -0.95 -1.78 -0.05
CA VAL A 196 0.07 -1.13 0.79
C VAL A 196 0.57 0.12 0.05
N PRO A 197 0.21 1.35 0.48
CA PRO A 197 0.40 2.59 -0.27
C PRO A 197 1.82 3.17 -0.11
N VAL A 198 2.84 2.38 -0.44
CA VAL A 198 4.25 2.78 -0.33
C VAL A 198 4.58 3.89 -1.33
N GLY A 199 3.99 3.85 -2.52
CA GLY A 199 4.14 4.88 -3.55
C GLY A 199 3.68 6.24 -3.05
N GLN A 200 2.46 6.31 -2.49
CA GLN A 200 1.92 7.53 -1.90
C GLN A 200 2.75 8.03 -0.72
N ALA A 201 3.22 7.14 0.17
CA ALA A 201 4.11 7.51 1.26
C ALA A 201 5.46 8.06 0.74
N SER A 202 6.01 7.45 -0.31
CA SER A 202 7.25 7.91 -0.97
C SER A 202 7.08 9.29 -1.60
N LEU A 203 5.96 9.56 -2.27
CA LEU A 203 5.63 10.90 -2.80
C LEU A 203 5.54 11.94 -1.68
N ALA A 204 4.95 11.58 -0.54
CA ALA A 204 4.87 12.46 0.63
C ALA A 204 6.27 12.75 1.21
N LEU A 205 7.14 11.74 1.31
CA LEU A 205 8.53 11.95 1.74
C LEU A 205 9.29 12.85 0.76
N ARG A 206 9.15 12.64 -0.55
CA ARG A 206 9.77 13.50 -1.57
C ARG A 206 9.27 14.93 -1.50
N THR A 207 7.99 15.13 -1.18
CA THR A 207 7.41 16.47 -0.92
C THR A 207 8.10 17.15 0.25
N LYS A 208 8.36 16.42 1.35
CA LYS A 208 9.12 16.93 2.50
C LYS A 208 10.56 17.26 2.15
N ILE A 209 11.22 16.44 1.32
CA ILE A 209 12.59 16.71 0.86
C ILE A 209 12.64 18.00 0.02
N ILE A 210 11.72 18.17 -0.94
CA ILE A 210 11.65 19.38 -1.78
C ILE A 210 11.43 20.64 -0.93
N ALA A 211 10.66 20.53 0.15
CA ALA A 211 10.42 21.63 1.09
C ALA A 211 11.57 21.87 2.08
N GLY A 212 12.61 21.01 2.11
CA GLY A 212 13.67 21.07 3.12
C GLY A 212 13.23 20.63 4.53
N GLU A 213 12.12 19.89 4.62
CA GLU A 213 11.48 19.45 5.85
C GLU A 213 11.79 17.99 6.22
N ALA A 214 12.67 17.31 5.47
CA ALA A 214 13.07 15.92 5.73
C ALA A 214 14.44 15.88 6.45
N PRO A 215 14.50 15.55 7.77
CA PRO A 215 15.75 15.56 8.51
C PRO A 215 16.82 14.65 7.88
N GLY A 216 18.03 15.18 7.67
CA GLY A 216 19.16 14.44 7.09
C GLY A 216 19.08 14.17 5.57
N LEU A 217 17.95 14.45 4.91
CA LEU A 217 17.78 14.27 3.46
C LEU A 217 17.74 15.62 2.76
N LYS A 218 18.64 15.84 1.79
CA LYS A 218 18.83 17.15 1.13
C LYS A 218 18.18 17.21 -0.23
N GLN A 219 18.13 16.08 -0.93
CA GLN A 219 17.67 16.00 -2.30
C GLN A 219 16.97 14.67 -2.55
N GLN A 220 16.08 14.63 -3.55
CA GLN A 220 15.23 13.47 -3.81
C GLN A 220 16.05 12.21 -4.13
N ASN A 221 17.21 12.39 -4.76
CA ASN A 221 18.10 11.29 -5.12
C ASN A 221 18.76 10.61 -3.91
N ASP A 222 18.73 11.21 -2.71
CA ASP A 222 19.24 10.59 -1.48
C ASP A 222 18.42 9.33 -1.09
N LEU A 223 17.23 9.16 -1.65
CA LEU A 223 16.37 7.99 -1.44
C LEU A 223 16.77 6.77 -2.29
N PHE A 224 17.68 6.92 -3.26
CA PHE A 224 17.93 5.90 -4.27
C PHE A 224 19.42 5.59 -4.43
N THR A 225 19.76 4.31 -4.58
CA THR A 225 21.13 3.85 -4.81
C THR A 225 21.52 3.88 -6.28
N ASP A 226 20.54 3.95 -7.19
CA ASP A 226 20.77 3.94 -8.63
C ASP A 226 19.69 4.66 -9.46
N ALA A 227 19.90 4.68 -10.78
CA ALA A 227 18.98 5.30 -11.73
C ALA A 227 17.64 4.53 -11.85
N ILE A 228 17.61 3.23 -11.57
CA ILE A 228 16.37 2.44 -11.61
C ILE A 228 15.45 2.89 -10.47
N GLY A 229 16.02 3.20 -9.30
CA GLY A 229 15.30 3.61 -8.11
C GLY A 229 15.32 2.57 -7.00
N HIS A 230 16.38 1.75 -6.91
CA HIS A 230 16.56 0.89 -5.74
C HIS A 230 16.72 1.76 -4.48
N ALA A 231 15.99 1.43 -3.41
CA ALA A 231 15.88 2.27 -2.23
C ALA A 231 17.15 2.27 -1.35
N THR A 232 17.52 3.43 -0.82
CA THR A 232 18.42 3.58 0.34
C THR A 232 17.65 3.29 1.64
N PRO A 233 18.33 3.15 2.81
CA PRO A 233 17.66 2.78 4.06
C PRO A 233 16.42 3.60 4.46
N PRO A 234 16.37 4.94 4.30
CA PRO A 234 15.16 5.73 4.62
C PRO A 234 13.91 5.25 3.88
N LEU A 235 14.00 5.02 2.56
CA LEU A 235 12.87 4.57 1.77
C LEU A 235 12.54 3.08 2.02
N GLN A 236 13.55 2.26 2.35
CA GLN A 236 13.32 0.87 2.76
C GLN A 236 12.54 0.78 4.08
N TRP A 237 12.89 1.61 5.07
CA TRP A 237 12.17 1.65 6.36
C TRP A 237 10.78 2.25 6.23
N LEU A 238 10.59 3.30 5.42
CA LEU A 238 9.25 3.81 5.09
C LEU A 238 8.35 2.70 4.53
N THR A 239 8.89 1.92 3.58
CA THR A 239 8.20 0.76 3.00
C THR A 239 7.83 -0.26 4.08
N ALA A 240 8.78 -0.65 4.94
CA ALA A 240 8.53 -1.59 6.02
C ALA A 240 7.46 -1.10 7.01
N TYR A 241 7.43 0.21 7.31
CA TYR A 241 6.42 0.83 8.16
C TYR A 241 5.02 0.78 7.53
N CYS A 242 4.88 1.01 6.22
CA CYS A 242 3.60 0.84 5.53
C CYS A 242 3.11 -0.62 5.60
N HIS A 243 4.00 -1.59 5.37
CA HIS A 243 3.66 -3.02 5.47
C HIS A 243 3.24 -3.40 6.90
N PHE A 244 4.02 -2.99 7.91
CA PHE A 244 3.66 -3.18 9.31
C PHE A 244 2.27 -2.62 9.62
N ALA A 245 2.01 -1.39 9.19
CA ALA A 245 0.74 -0.72 9.45
C ALA A 245 -0.45 -1.43 8.78
N VAL A 246 -0.32 -1.92 7.55
CA VAL A 246 -1.40 -2.65 6.86
C VAL A 246 -1.61 -4.05 7.44
N ILE A 247 -0.52 -4.78 7.72
CA ILE A 247 -0.55 -6.16 8.21
C ILE A 247 -1.12 -6.19 9.63
N TYR A 248 -0.56 -5.36 10.51
CA TYR A 248 -0.94 -5.34 11.92
C TYR A 248 -2.06 -4.36 12.26
N ARG A 249 -2.45 -3.48 11.32
CA ARG A 249 -3.45 -2.41 11.57
C ARG A 249 -3.06 -1.57 12.78
N ARG A 250 -1.76 -1.29 12.90
CA ARG A 250 -1.14 -0.56 14.01
C ARG A 250 -0.31 0.59 13.48
N SER A 251 -0.35 1.71 14.18
CA SER A 251 0.57 2.80 13.88
C SER A 251 2.00 2.35 14.17
N PRO A 252 2.96 2.59 13.26
CA PRO A 252 4.38 2.41 13.53
C PRO A 252 4.97 3.56 14.37
N ALA A 253 4.20 4.62 14.64
CA ALA A 253 4.66 5.77 15.42
C ALA A 253 5.10 5.36 16.83
N GLY A 254 6.31 5.78 17.21
CA GLY A 254 6.90 5.47 18.51
C GLY A 254 7.65 4.14 18.57
N LEU A 255 7.69 3.37 17.48
CA LEU A 255 8.61 2.24 17.40
C LEU A 255 10.08 2.73 17.42
N PRO A 256 11.02 1.98 18.02
CA PRO A 256 12.43 2.38 18.11
C PRO A 256 13.06 2.67 16.74
N CYS A 257 13.98 3.64 16.69
CA CYS A 257 14.74 3.94 15.50
C CYS A 257 15.68 2.77 15.15
N PRO A 258 15.66 2.27 13.90
CA PRO A 258 16.49 1.14 13.52
C PRO A 258 17.97 1.53 13.44
N PRO A 259 18.90 0.59 13.64
CA PRO A 259 20.35 0.81 13.52
C PRO A 259 20.81 1.41 12.18
N ALA A 260 20.05 1.19 11.12
CA ALA A 260 20.35 1.72 9.79
C ALA A 260 20.10 3.23 9.68
N LEU A 261 19.30 3.83 10.57
CA LEU A 261 19.00 5.26 10.60
C LEU A 261 19.67 5.94 11.80
N SER A 262 19.67 5.32 12.97
CA SER A 262 20.16 5.91 14.24
C SER A 262 21.64 6.27 14.28
N LYS A 263 22.45 5.82 13.32
CA LYS A 263 23.86 6.24 13.20
C LYS A 263 24.01 7.67 12.68
N ASP A 264 23.01 8.17 11.97
CA ASP A 264 22.98 9.56 11.51
C ASP A 264 22.46 10.47 12.64
N ALA A 265 23.03 11.67 12.78
CA ALA A 265 22.63 12.62 13.83
C ALA A 265 21.15 13.05 13.70
N HIS A 266 20.58 13.00 12.50
CA HIS A 266 19.18 13.27 12.22
C HIS A 266 18.31 12.00 12.19
N GLY A 267 18.90 10.82 12.42
CA GLY A 267 18.27 9.51 12.24
C GLY A 267 16.98 9.33 13.03
N GLU A 268 16.95 9.74 14.30
CA GLU A 268 15.76 9.67 15.15
C GLU A 268 14.61 10.55 14.65
N ALA A 269 14.94 11.80 14.25
CA ALA A 269 13.96 12.74 13.72
C ALA A 269 13.42 12.27 12.36
N LEU A 270 14.31 11.79 11.48
CA LEU A 270 13.92 11.18 10.21
C LEU A 270 13.04 9.97 10.44
N ASN A 271 13.41 9.05 11.34
CA ASN A 271 12.64 7.86 11.64
C ASN A 271 11.20 8.18 12.06
N ARG A 272 11.01 9.18 12.93
CA ARG A 272 9.69 9.65 13.33
C ARG A 272 8.88 10.15 12.14
N LEU A 273 9.47 10.99 11.28
CA LEU A 273 8.82 11.45 10.06
C LEU A 273 8.40 10.27 9.17
N LEU A 274 9.26 9.26 8.98
CA LEU A 274 8.93 8.09 8.16
C LEU A 274 7.75 7.29 8.75
N GLN A 275 7.69 7.12 10.07
CA GLN A 275 6.57 6.45 10.74
C GLN A 275 5.26 7.21 10.58
N GLU A 276 5.30 8.54 10.72
CA GLU A 276 4.13 9.42 10.55
C GLU A 276 3.61 9.36 9.10
N LEU A 277 4.50 9.52 8.12
CA LEU A 277 4.15 9.45 6.70
C LEU A 277 3.56 8.09 6.31
N ALA A 278 4.14 6.99 6.82
CA ALA A 278 3.59 5.66 6.60
C ALA A 278 2.18 5.51 7.19
N TRP A 279 1.97 6.01 8.41
CA TRP A 279 0.67 5.91 9.09
C TRP A 279 -0.41 6.72 8.39
N ASP A 280 -0.08 7.93 7.97
CA ASP A 280 -1.03 8.81 7.27
C ASP A 280 -1.39 8.24 5.90
N ALA A 281 -0.42 7.78 5.11
CA ALA A 281 -0.71 7.11 3.84
C ALA A 281 -1.63 5.89 4.04
N VAL A 282 -1.36 5.05 5.04
CA VAL A 282 -2.13 3.83 5.29
C VAL A 282 -3.57 4.11 5.76
N LYS A 283 -3.78 5.02 6.71
CA LYS A 283 -5.14 5.38 7.18
C LYS A 283 -5.96 6.08 6.11
N SER A 284 -5.33 6.87 5.25
CA SER A 284 -6.02 7.60 4.18
C SER A 284 -6.37 6.71 2.99
N HIS A 285 -5.74 5.54 2.87
CA HIS A 285 -5.95 4.67 1.71
C HIS A 285 -7.17 3.76 1.87
N PRO A 286 -8.20 3.87 1.01
CA PRO A 286 -9.46 3.15 1.19
C PRO A 286 -9.34 1.62 1.10
N LEU A 287 -8.29 1.12 0.42
CA LEU A 287 -8.04 -0.31 0.26
C LEU A 287 -6.96 -0.87 1.19
N SER A 288 -6.43 -0.10 2.14
CA SER A 288 -5.44 -0.61 3.10
C SER A 288 -6.03 -1.61 4.10
N GLY A 289 -7.34 -1.52 4.34
CA GLY A 289 -8.00 -2.27 5.42
C GLY A 289 -7.64 -1.73 6.81
N VAL A 290 -7.22 -0.46 6.89
CA VAL A 290 -7.00 0.30 8.12
C VAL A 290 -7.86 1.57 8.03
N GLN A 291 -9.00 1.59 8.73
CA GLN A 291 -9.95 2.71 8.81
C GLN A 291 -10.43 2.86 10.25
#